data_AF-A0A2K3J941-F1
#
_entry.id   AF-A0A2K3J941-F1
#
_cell.length_a   1.000
_cell.length_b   1.000
_cell.length_c   1.000
_cell.angle_alpha   90.00
_cell.angle_beta   90.00
_cell.angle_gamma   90.00
#
_symmetry.space_group_name_H-M   'P 1'
#
loop_
_entity.id
_entity.type
_entity.pdbx_description
1 polymer ?
#
loop_
_entity_poly.entity_id
_entity_poly.type
_entity_poly.pdbx_seq_one_letter_code
_entity_poly.pdbx_strand_id
1 'polypeptide(L)'
;MNEKIEGFFELCKSRGLDGSHGVIIPQKNVINLMLNQDVIDAIEEGQFRIYAIDTMEEGMEILTGMKTGALSEDGTYPEGSINFLIEQRLTAITEALREKKDKKNNDSEENEGPRSSDDE
;
A
#
# COMPACT_ATOMS: atom_id res chain seq x y z
N MET A 1 11.79 -20.05 2.74
CA MET A 1 10.48 -19.48 3.11
C MET A 1 10.23 -19.70 4.60
N ASN A 2 10.30 -20.96 5.05
CA ASN A 2 10.09 -21.36 6.44
C ASN A 2 10.87 -20.50 7.44
N GLU A 3 12.17 -20.29 7.22
CA GLU A 3 13.00 -19.41 8.09
C GLU A 3 12.45 -17.99 8.27
N LYS A 4 11.79 -17.42 7.24
CA LYS A 4 11.18 -16.08 7.35
C LYS A 4 9.91 -16.11 8.21
N ILE A 5 9.13 -17.20 8.09
CA ILE A 5 7.91 -17.41 8.87
C ILE A 5 8.28 -17.65 10.33
N GLU A 6 9.22 -18.55 10.58
CA GLU A 6 9.71 -18.89 11.92
C GLU A 6 10.39 -17.71 12.59
N GLY A 7 11.24 -16.96 11.87
CA GLY A 7 11.87 -15.76 12.41
C GLY A 7 10.88 -14.67 12.80
N PHE A 8 9.81 -14.47 12.00
CA PHE A 8 8.75 -13.54 12.36
C PHE A 8 7.90 -14.06 13.53
N PHE A 9 7.56 -15.36 13.53
CA PHE A 9 6.84 -16.01 14.60
C PHE A 9 7.55 -15.86 15.95
N GLU A 10 8.86 -16.11 16.02
CA GLU A 10 9.64 -15.94 17.26
C GLU A 10 9.59 -14.50 17.78
N LEU A 11 9.64 -13.52 16.87
CA LEU A 11 9.47 -12.12 17.24
C LEU A 11 8.08 -11.84 17.83
N CYS A 12 7.02 -12.36 17.21
CA CYS A 12 5.65 -12.23 17.73
C CYS A 12 5.47 -12.93 19.08
N LYS A 13 5.99 -14.15 19.21
CA LYS A 13 5.99 -14.94 20.45
C LYS A 13 6.67 -14.20 21.59
N SER A 14 7.83 -13.58 21.33
CA SER A 14 8.54 -12.76 22.33
C SER A 14 7.76 -11.52 22.81
N ARG A 15 6.81 -11.03 22.01
CA ARG A 15 5.95 -9.88 22.31
C ARG A 15 4.58 -10.27 22.86
N GLY A 16 4.28 -11.56 22.92
CA GLY A 16 2.97 -12.11 23.25
C GLY A 16 2.11 -12.30 22.01
N LEU A 17 1.76 -13.57 21.74
CA LEU A 17 0.76 -13.89 20.72
C LEU A 17 -0.63 -13.55 21.24
N ASP A 18 -1.42 -12.91 20.39
CA ASP A 18 -2.78 -12.43 20.68
C ASP A 18 -3.78 -12.82 19.58
N GLY A 19 -3.35 -13.65 18.62
CA GLY A 19 -4.14 -14.03 17.45
C GLY A 19 -4.25 -12.97 16.36
N SER A 20 -3.70 -11.77 16.51
CA SER A 20 -3.66 -10.76 15.43
C SER A 20 -2.48 -10.97 14.48
N HIS A 21 -1.46 -11.68 14.93
CA HIS A 21 -0.21 -11.88 14.22
C HIS A 21 -0.33 -12.89 13.07
N GLY A 22 0.41 -12.63 11.99
CA GLY A 22 0.48 -13.57 10.88
C GLY A 22 1.39 -13.11 9.75
N VAL A 23 1.54 -13.97 8.75
CA VAL A 23 2.35 -13.73 7.55
C VAL A 23 1.53 -13.92 6.29
N ILE A 24 1.82 -13.13 5.27
CA ILE A 24 1.27 -13.30 3.92
C ILE A 24 2.35 -13.95 3.04
N ILE A 25 1.99 -15.01 2.33
CA ILE A 25 2.89 -15.74 1.43
C ILE A 25 2.25 -15.95 0.05
N PRO A 26 3.04 -16.07 -1.01
CA PRO A 26 2.53 -16.52 -2.30
C PRO A 26 1.98 -17.95 -2.22
N GLN A 27 0.82 -18.20 -2.83
CA GLN A 27 0.17 -19.52 -2.90
C GLN A 27 1.13 -20.62 -3.39
N LYS A 28 2.00 -20.28 -4.36
CA LYS A 28 3.01 -21.18 -4.92
C LYS A 28 4.01 -21.74 -3.89
N ASN A 29 4.18 -21.06 -2.75
CA ASN A 29 5.12 -21.49 -1.73
C ASN A 29 4.51 -22.44 -0.69
N VAL A 30 3.18 -22.64 -0.71
CA VAL A 30 2.48 -23.54 0.23
C VAL A 30 3.02 -24.96 0.17
N ILE A 31 3.29 -25.49 -1.03
CA ILE A 31 3.83 -26.86 -1.21
C ILE A 31 5.23 -27.06 -0.57
N ASN A 32 5.96 -25.97 -0.33
CA ASN A 32 7.31 -26.00 0.22
C ASN A 32 7.33 -25.68 1.73
N LEU A 33 6.17 -25.52 2.37
CA LEU A 33 6.08 -25.25 3.79
C LEU A 33 6.38 -26.50 4.61
N MET A 34 7.40 -26.40 5.45
CA MET A 34 7.74 -27.36 6.49
C MET A 34 8.06 -26.54 7.73
N LEU A 35 7.04 -26.30 8.55
CA LEU A 35 7.12 -25.46 9.74
C LEU A 35 7.38 -26.33 10.96
N ASN A 36 8.08 -25.78 11.94
CA ASN A 36 8.24 -26.44 13.24
C ASN A 36 6.88 -26.61 13.97
N GLN A 37 6.87 -27.49 14.98
CA GLN A 37 5.65 -27.81 15.72
C GLN A 37 5.07 -26.58 16.45
N ASP A 38 5.92 -25.73 17.04
CA ASP A 38 5.50 -24.51 17.74
C ASP A 38 4.65 -23.57 16.86
N VAL A 39 5.02 -23.39 15.59
CA VAL A 39 4.24 -22.57 14.65
C VAL A 39 2.92 -23.24 14.31
N ILE A 40 2.91 -24.57 14.14
CA ILE A 40 1.69 -25.34 13.86
C ILE A 40 0.72 -25.22 15.04
N ASP A 41 1.19 -25.46 16.26
CA ASP A 41 0.38 -25.38 17.48
C ASP A 41 -0.24 -23.98 17.63
N ALA A 42 0.54 -22.92 17.43
CA ALA A 42 0.03 -21.56 17.49
C ALA A 42 -1.02 -21.23 16.41
N ILE A 43 -0.92 -21.85 15.23
CA ILE A 43 -1.94 -21.73 14.18
C ILE A 43 -3.22 -22.46 14.59
N GLU A 44 -3.10 -23.68 15.13
CA GLU A 44 -4.25 -24.48 15.61
C GLU A 44 -4.99 -23.79 16.77
N GLU A 45 -4.26 -23.12 17.66
CA GLU A 45 -4.80 -22.31 18.76
C GLU A 45 -5.32 -20.93 18.30
N GLY A 46 -5.23 -20.61 17.01
CA GLY A 46 -5.67 -19.33 16.43
C GLY A 46 -4.83 -18.12 16.87
N GLN A 47 -3.65 -18.35 17.43
CA GLN A 47 -2.72 -17.35 17.94
C GLN A 47 -1.81 -16.76 16.85
N PHE A 48 -1.67 -17.45 15.73
CA PHE A 48 -0.90 -17.03 14.56
C PHE A 48 -1.58 -17.44 13.26
N ARG A 49 -1.36 -16.70 12.16
CA ARG A 49 -2.01 -16.98 10.87
C ARG A 49 -1.04 -16.95 9.70
N ILE A 50 -1.27 -17.83 8.73
CA ILE A 50 -0.58 -17.81 7.43
C ILE A 50 -1.62 -17.60 6.35
N TYR A 51 -1.51 -16.49 5.63
CA TYR A 51 -2.38 -16.15 4.52
C TYR A 51 -1.66 -16.43 3.21
N ALA A 52 -2.17 -17.38 2.43
CA ALA A 52 -1.65 -17.68 1.11
C ALA A 52 -2.47 -16.91 0.06
N ILE A 53 -1.80 -16.15 -0.79
CA ILE A 53 -2.43 -15.28 -1.80
C ILE A 53 -1.88 -15.57 -3.21
N ASP A 54 -2.73 -15.42 -4.21
CA ASP A 54 -2.38 -15.53 -5.63
C ASP A 54 -2.13 -14.15 -6.26
N THR A 55 -2.79 -13.11 -5.73
CA THR A 55 -2.79 -11.75 -6.29
C THR A 55 -2.42 -10.70 -5.24
N MET A 56 -1.90 -9.56 -5.68
CA MET A 56 -1.52 -8.47 -4.76
C MET A 56 -2.76 -7.89 -4.07
N GLU A 57 -3.86 -7.84 -4.80
CA GLU A 57 -5.16 -7.33 -4.38
C GLU A 57 -5.66 -8.06 -3.13
N GLU A 58 -5.57 -9.39 -3.09
CA GLU A 58 -5.91 -10.18 -1.88
C GLU A 58 -5.10 -9.76 -0.66
N GLY A 59 -3.78 -9.55 -0.84
CA GLY A 59 -2.91 -9.06 0.21
C GLY A 59 -3.30 -7.68 0.72
N MET A 60 -3.70 -6.78 -0.18
CA MET A 60 -4.20 -5.46 0.18
C MET A 60 -5.50 -5.53 0.97
N GLU A 61 -6.43 -6.43 0.61
CA GLU A 61 -7.67 -6.61 1.37
C GLU A 61 -7.39 -7.13 2.78
N ILE A 62 -6.45 -8.06 2.94
CA ILE A 62 -6.04 -8.59 4.25
C ILE A 62 -5.42 -7.49 5.12
N LEU A 63 -4.52 -6.68 4.56
CA LEU A 63 -3.78 -5.67 5.31
C LEU A 63 -4.62 -4.46 5.68
N THR A 64 -5.57 -4.08 4.83
CA THR A 64 -6.38 -2.85 5.01
C THR A 64 -7.77 -3.13 5.56
N GLY A 65 -8.28 -4.35 5.44
CA GLY A 65 -9.67 -4.70 5.72
C GLY A 65 -10.67 -4.10 4.71
N MET A 66 -10.18 -3.54 3.60
CA MET A 66 -11.01 -2.88 2.58
C MET A 66 -11.02 -3.69 1.28
N LYS A 67 -12.10 -3.57 0.51
CA LYS A 67 -12.15 -4.15 -0.83
C LYS A 67 -11.26 -3.36 -1.78
N THR A 68 -10.46 -4.06 -2.59
CA THR A 68 -9.55 -3.38 -3.53
C THR A 68 -10.34 -2.65 -4.62
N GLY A 69 -11.43 -3.26 -5.11
CA GLY A 69 -12.32 -2.71 -6.14
C GLY A 69 -11.76 -2.90 -7.55
N ALA A 70 -12.51 -3.56 -8.43
CA ALA A 70 -12.12 -3.75 -9.83
C ALA A 70 -12.52 -2.52 -10.68
N LEU A 71 -11.85 -2.33 -11.81
CA LEU A 71 -12.22 -1.30 -12.78
C LEU A 71 -13.56 -1.69 -13.43
N SER A 72 -14.53 -0.79 -13.36
CA SER A 72 -15.85 -0.95 -13.97
C SER A 72 -15.79 -0.68 -15.49
N GLU A 73 -16.83 -1.08 -16.22
CA GLU A 73 -16.92 -0.88 -17.68
C GLU A 73 -16.89 0.61 -18.07
N ASP A 74 -17.34 1.48 -17.18
CA ASP A 74 -17.33 2.94 -17.35
C ASP A 74 -15.95 3.58 -17.04
N GLY A 75 -14.95 2.76 -16.69
CA GLY A 75 -13.60 3.22 -16.37
C GLY A 75 -13.46 3.78 -14.95
N THR A 76 -14.44 3.58 -14.07
CA THR A 76 -14.38 4.04 -12.67
C THR A 76 -14.13 2.90 -11.69
N TYR A 77 -13.64 3.22 -10.50
CA TYR A 77 -13.55 2.27 -9.37
C TYR A 77 -14.74 2.43 -8.41
N PRO A 78 -15.25 1.34 -7.81
CA PRO A 78 -16.31 1.41 -6.81
C PRO A 78 -15.95 2.35 -5.66
N GLU A 79 -16.89 3.21 -5.28
CA GLU A 79 -16.70 4.16 -4.18
C GLU A 79 -16.36 3.43 -2.88
N GLY A 80 -15.41 3.98 -2.12
CA GLY A 80 -14.92 3.40 -0.87
C GLY A 80 -13.97 2.21 -1.03
N SER A 81 -13.64 1.80 -2.26
CA SER A 81 -12.59 0.81 -2.51
C SER A 81 -11.18 1.41 -2.40
N ILE A 82 -10.17 0.55 -2.24
CA ILE A 82 -8.77 0.99 -2.18
C ILE A 82 -8.39 1.71 -3.48
N ASN A 83 -8.74 1.15 -4.64
CA ASN A 83 -8.40 1.72 -5.94
C ASN A 83 -9.08 3.08 -6.18
N PHE A 84 -10.31 3.25 -5.70
CA PHE A 84 -10.98 4.55 -5.70
C PHE A 84 -10.25 5.61 -4.85
N LEU A 85 -9.77 5.23 -3.67
CA LEU A 85 -8.98 6.15 -2.82
C LEU A 85 -7.61 6.47 -3.44
N ILE A 86 -6.97 5.49 -4.09
CA ILE A 86 -5.71 5.69 -4.82
C ILE A 86 -5.92 6.68 -5.96
N GLU A 87 -6.96 6.49 -6.77
CA GLU A 87 -7.30 7.37 -7.89
C GLU A 87 -7.53 8.82 -7.42
N GLN A 88 -8.35 9.02 -6.39
CA GLN A 88 -8.56 10.35 -5.80
C GLN A 88 -7.25 10.98 -5.33
N ARG A 89 -6.37 10.21 -4.67
CA ARG A 89 -5.10 10.71 -4.17
C ARG A 89 -4.15 11.10 -5.30
N LEU A 90 -4.07 10.30 -6.36
CA LEU A 90 -3.23 10.57 -7.53
C LEU A 90 -3.71 11.81 -8.28
N THR A 91 -5.02 11.98 -8.45
CA THR A 91 -5.63 13.17 -9.06
C THR A 91 -5.30 14.44 -8.27
N ALA A 92 -5.53 14.43 -6.96
CA ALA A 92 -5.23 15.57 -6.09
C ALA A 92 -3.74 15.95 -6.10
N ILE A 93 -2.83 14.96 -6.13
CA ILE A 93 -1.39 15.23 -6.25
C ILE A 93 -1.08 15.90 -7.59
N THR A 94 -1.67 15.40 -8.68
CA THR A 94 -1.43 15.92 -10.03
C THR A 94 -1.92 17.36 -10.18
N GLU A 95 -3.09 17.68 -9.64
CA GLU A 95 -3.64 19.04 -9.61
C GLU A 95 -2.75 20.00 -8.83
N ALA A 96 -2.35 19.62 -7.61
CA ALA A 96 -1.45 20.43 -6.79
C ALA A 96 -0.08 20.69 -7.45
N LEU A 97 0.42 19.73 -8.23
CA LEU A 97 1.65 19.90 -9.00
C LEU A 97 1.48 20.87 -10.18
N ARG A 98 0.32 20.86 -10.85
CA ARG A 98 -0.01 21.82 -11.91
C ARG A 98 -0.10 23.24 -11.36
N GLU A 99 -0.88 23.45 -10.29
CA GLU A 99 -1.02 24.77 -9.66
C GLU A 99 0.33 25.35 -9.20
N LYS A 100 1.23 24.52 -8.66
CA LYS A 100 2.58 24.96 -8.28
C LYS A 100 3.43 25.35 -9.49
N LYS A 101 3.29 24.65 -10.61
CA LYS A 101 3.98 24.98 -11.86
C LYS A 101 3.47 26.29 -12.44
N ASP A 102 2.15 26.49 -12.42
CA ASP A 102 1.51 27.70 -12.96
C ASP A 102 1.86 28.94 -12.12
N LYS A 103 1.87 28.82 -10.78
CA LYS A 103 2.37 29.90 -9.90
C LYS A 103 3.83 30.24 -10.17
N LYS A 104 4.68 29.21 -10.33
CA LYS A 104 6.11 29.43 -10.60
C LYS A 104 6.35 30.13 -11.94
N ASN A 105 5.54 29.85 -12.96
CA ASN A 105 5.62 30.53 -14.26
C ASN A 105 5.18 31.99 -14.16
N ASN A 106 4.06 32.28 -13.47
CA ASN A 106 3.59 33.66 -13.28
C ASN A 106 4.56 34.50 -12.44
N ASP A 107 5.17 33.94 -11.39
CA ASP A 107 6.18 34.64 -10.57
C ASP A 107 7.46 34.98 -11.38
N SER A 108 7.79 34.18 -12.40
CA SER A 108 8.92 34.47 -13.31
C SER A 108 8.59 35.51 -14.38
N GLU A 109 7.32 35.65 -14.79
CA GLU A 109 6.87 36.69 -15.74
C GLU A 109 6.69 38.06 -15.06
N GLU A 110 6.32 38.11 -13.78
CA GLU A 110 6.20 39.38 -13.03
C GLU A 110 7.55 40.02 -12.67
N ASN A 111 8.66 39.27 -12.70
CA ASN A 111 10.00 39.78 -12.38
C ASN A 111 10.76 40.35 -13.61
N GLU A 112 10.11 40.37 -14.80
CA GLU A 112 10.57 41.08 -16.00
C GLU A 112 9.71 42.34 -16.25
N GLY A 113 9.55 43.19 -15.23
CA GLY A 113 9.00 44.55 -15.40
C GLY A 113 9.97 45.46 -16.19
N PRO A 114 9.46 46.46 -16.94
CA PRO A 114 10.21 47.14 -17.99
C PRO A 114 11.43 47.87 -17.43
N ARG A 115 12.63 47.56 -17.94
CA ARG A 115 13.78 48.46 -17.81
C ARG A 115 13.39 49.79 -18.46
N SER A 116 13.15 50.80 -17.64
CA SER A 116 13.05 52.18 -18.08
C SER A 116 14.38 52.56 -18.74
N SER A 117 14.35 52.76 -20.05
CA SER A 117 15.38 53.50 -20.77
C SER A 117 15.10 54.98 -20.56
N ASP A 118 15.61 55.54 -19.46
CA ASP A 118 15.84 56.97 -19.37
C ASP A 118 17.21 57.23 -20.01
N ASP A 119 17.21 57.56 -21.30
CA ASP A 119 18.32 58.24 -21.95
C ASP A 119 17.74 59.39 -22.81
N GLU A 120 18.37 60.56 -22.61
CA GLU A 120 18.19 61.90 -23.22
C GLU A 120 17.15 62.88 -22.65
#